data_AF-A0A1L5KPM0-F1
#
_entry.id   AF-A0A1L5KPM0-F1
#
_cell.length_a   1.000
_cell.length_b   1.000
_cell.length_c   1.000
_cell.angle_alpha   90.00
_cell.angle_beta   90.00
_cell.angle_gamma   90.00
#
_symmetry.space_group_name_H-M   'P 1'
#
loop_
_entity.id
_entity.type
_entity.pdbx_description
1 polymer ?
#
loop_
_entity_poly.entity_id
_entity_poly.type
_entity_poly.pdbx_seq_one_letter_code
_entity_poly.pdbx_strand_id
1 'polypeptide(L)'
;METLGHIYGFQWRSWPDYKGGSIDQISEAVETIKHNPDSRRIIVSAWNVGDLDNMNLPPCHAFFQFYVANGRLSLQMYQRSADIFLGVPFNIASYALLLQMMAQATGLIAGDFVHTLGDAHIYSNHLEQVKLQLTREPRPLPRMEINPDVKNIFDFKYEDFNLTGYDPHPHIKGEVAV
;
A
#
# COMPACT_ATOMS: atom_id res chain seq x y z
N MET A 1 -18.75 -17.84 3.09
CA MET A 1 -17.91 -16.63 3.24
C MET A 1 -18.31 -15.71 2.11
N GLU A 2 -18.93 -14.58 2.43
CA GLU A 2 -19.18 -13.55 1.41
C GLU A 2 -17.82 -13.11 0.88
N THR A 3 -17.59 -13.29 -0.41
CA THR A 3 -16.39 -12.80 -1.08
C THR A 3 -16.50 -11.28 -1.13
N LEU A 4 -15.41 -10.55 -0.83
CA LEU A 4 -15.39 -9.08 -0.84
C LEU A 4 -15.54 -8.47 -2.26
N GLY A 5 -15.90 -9.28 -3.25
CA GLY A 5 -15.91 -8.92 -4.66
C GLY A 5 -14.51 -8.84 -5.27
N HIS A 6 -14.44 -8.23 -6.44
CA HIS A 6 -13.20 -8.04 -7.21
C HIS A 6 -12.37 -6.85 -6.70
N ILE A 7 -12.06 -6.82 -5.41
CA ILE A 7 -11.28 -5.74 -4.78
C ILE A 7 -9.76 -5.88 -5.09
N TYR A 8 -8.90 -5.28 -4.26
CA TYR A 8 -7.46 -5.11 -4.50
C TYR A 8 -6.74 -6.35 -5.05
N GLY A 9 -6.81 -7.49 -4.36
CA GLY A 9 -6.06 -8.70 -4.76
C GLY A 9 -6.45 -9.22 -6.14
N PHE A 10 -7.74 -9.17 -6.49
CA PHE A 10 -8.23 -9.55 -7.81
C PHE A 10 -7.71 -8.59 -8.87
N GLN A 11 -7.83 -7.28 -8.66
CA GLN A 11 -7.33 -6.30 -9.64
C GLN A 11 -5.81 -6.37 -9.80
N TRP A 12 -5.06 -6.59 -8.72
CA TRP A 12 -3.60 -6.61 -8.77
C TRP A 12 -3.03 -7.87 -9.45
N ARG A 13 -3.69 -9.02 -9.30
CA ARG A 13 -3.15 -10.32 -9.72
C ARG A 13 -3.91 -10.99 -10.87
N SER A 14 -5.13 -10.54 -11.13
CA SER A 14 -6.07 -11.20 -12.04
C SER A 14 -6.93 -10.20 -12.83
N TRP A 15 -6.38 -9.02 -13.17
CA TRP A 15 -7.12 -8.00 -13.92
C TRP A 15 -7.62 -8.57 -15.26
N PRO A 16 -8.91 -8.54 -15.59
CA PRO A 16 -9.43 -9.11 -16.83
C PRO A 16 -8.82 -8.44 -18.07
N ASP A 17 -8.24 -9.22 -18.99
CA ASP A 17 -7.67 -8.68 -20.24
C ASP A 17 -8.73 -8.40 -21.33
N TYR A 18 -10.00 -8.73 -21.03
CA TYR A 18 -11.16 -8.67 -21.92
C TYR A 18 -11.05 -9.51 -23.20
N LYS A 19 -10.12 -10.47 -23.23
CA LYS A 19 -9.88 -11.46 -24.29
C LYS A 19 -10.01 -12.91 -23.77
N GLY A 20 -10.37 -13.08 -22.51
CA GLY A 20 -10.56 -14.39 -21.86
C GLY A 20 -9.40 -14.82 -20.95
N GLY A 21 -8.42 -13.94 -20.72
CA GLY A 21 -7.30 -14.13 -19.80
C GLY A 21 -7.27 -13.08 -18.69
N SER A 22 -6.13 -13.00 -18.01
CA SER A 22 -5.90 -12.09 -16.88
C SER A 22 -4.49 -11.51 -16.89
N ILE A 23 -4.36 -10.29 -16.39
CA ILE A 23 -3.12 -9.55 -16.25
C ILE A 23 -2.71 -9.55 -14.78
N ASP A 24 -1.50 -10.04 -14.50
CA ASP A 24 -0.88 -9.94 -13.18
C ASP A 24 0.02 -8.69 -13.12
N GLN A 25 -0.59 -7.57 -12.71
CA GLN A 25 0.08 -6.26 -12.67
C GLN A 25 1.29 -6.25 -11.71
N ILE A 26 1.29 -7.07 -10.66
CA ILE A 26 2.43 -7.16 -9.73
C ILE A 26 3.60 -7.86 -10.40
N SER A 27 3.35 -8.97 -11.10
CA SER A 27 4.39 -9.67 -11.86
C SER A 27 4.96 -8.77 -12.97
N GLU A 28 4.10 -8.05 -13.71
CA GLU A 28 4.56 -7.09 -14.72
C GLU A 28 5.40 -5.95 -14.12
N ALA A 29 5.03 -5.45 -12.93
CA ALA A 29 5.81 -4.44 -12.22
C ALA A 29 7.19 -4.99 -11.82
N VAL A 30 7.27 -6.20 -11.25
CA VAL A 30 8.55 -6.86 -10.90
C VAL A 30 9.45 -6.98 -12.13
N GLU A 31 8.92 -7.51 -13.24
CA GLU A 31 9.69 -7.71 -14.47
C GLU A 31 10.14 -6.38 -15.07
N THR A 32 9.27 -5.36 -15.06
CA THR A 32 9.62 -4.03 -15.57
C THR A 32 10.68 -3.37 -14.70
N ILE A 33 10.62 -3.49 -13.37
CA ILE A 33 11.66 -2.95 -12.48
C ILE A 33 13.01 -3.63 -12.76
N LYS A 34 13.03 -4.95 -12.96
CA LYS A 34 14.26 -5.71 -13.20
C LYS A 34 14.89 -5.45 -14.57
N HIS A 35 14.06 -5.25 -15.59
CA HIS A 35 14.53 -5.25 -16.99
C HIS A 35 14.41 -3.90 -17.70
N ASN A 36 13.61 -2.98 -17.17
CA ASN A 36 13.43 -1.62 -17.69
C ASN A 36 13.18 -0.61 -16.55
N PRO A 37 14.13 -0.45 -15.61
CA PRO A 37 13.93 0.33 -14.38
C PRO A 37 13.62 1.82 -14.62
N ASP A 38 14.06 2.38 -15.75
CA ASP A 38 13.80 3.77 -16.13
C ASP A 38 12.38 4.00 -16.70
N SER A 39 11.59 2.95 -16.81
CA SER A 39 10.21 3.01 -17.29
C SER A 39 9.38 3.96 -16.45
N ARG A 40 8.70 4.89 -17.12
CA ARG A 40 7.72 5.81 -16.51
C ARG A 40 6.32 5.20 -16.42
N ARG A 41 6.21 3.87 -16.59
CA ARG A 41 4.93 3.14 -16.73
C ARG A 41 4.83 1.93 -15.80
N ILE A 42 5.63 1.90 -14.73
CA ILE A 42 5.56 0.84 -13.72
C ILE A 42 4.38 1.14 -12.78
N ILE A 43 3.16 0.82 -13.23
CA ILE A 43 1.91 1.22 -12.59
C ILE A 43 1.08 -0.02 -12.25
N VAL A 44 0.43 0.01 -11.10
CA VAL A 44 -0.59 -0.95 -10.71
C VAL A 44 -1.85 -0.18 -10.34
N SER A 45 -2.99 -0.54 -10.93
CA SER A 45 -4.28 0.08 -10.71
C SER A 45 -5.27 -0.91 -10.11
N ALA A 46 -5.97 -0.49 -9.06
CA ALA A 46 -7.16 -1.18 -8.58
C ALA A 46 -8.45 -0.60 -9.19
N TRP A 47 -8.36 0.53 -9.90
CA TRP A 47 -9.54 1.24 -10.42
C TRP A 47 -10.03 0.67 -11.76
N ASN A 48 -10.71 -0.47 -11.70
CA ASN A 48 -11.37 -1.08 -12.86
C ASN A 48 -12.80 -0.56 -13.03
N VAL A 49 -12.97 0.44 -13.90
CA VAL A 49 -14.25 1.11 -14.15
C VAL A 49 -15.37 0.11 -14.52
N GLY A 50 -15.05 -0.91 -15.30
CA GLY A 50 -16.04 -1.90 -15.74
C GLY A 50 -16.42 -2.93 -14.68
N ASP A 51 -15.77 -2.90 -13.52
CA ASP A 51 -15.90 -3.92 -12.48
C ASP A 51 -16.25 -3.34 -11.10
N LEU A 52 -16.42 -2.01 -11.01
CA LEU A 52 -16.73 -1.31 -9.75
C LEU A 52 -18.02 -1.83 -9.09
N ASP A 53 -19.04 -2.15 -9.88
CA ASP A 53 -20.32 -2.65 -9.37
C ASP A 53 -20.23 -4.06 -8.78
N ASN A 54 -19.13 -4.78 -9.04
CA ASN A 54 -18.85 -6.11 -8.48
C ASN A 54 -17.97 -6.05 -7.22
N MET A 55 -17.73 -4.86 -6.68
CA MET A 55 -16.91 -4.65 -5.48
C MET A 55 -17.79 -4.21 -4.31
N ASN A 56 -17.57 -4.78 -3.11
CA ASN A 56 -18.30 -4.35 -1.91
C ASN A 56 -18.05 -2.87 -1.59
N LEU A 57 -16.85 -2.38 -1.89
CA LEU A 57 -16.51 -0.96 -1.84
C LEU A 57 -15.48 -0.66 -2.94
N PRO A 58 -15.65 0.43 -3.72
CA PRO A 58 -14.64 0.86 -4.66
C PRO A 58 -13.28 1.11 -3.95
N PRO A 59 -12.14 0.79 -4.57
CA PRO A 59 -10.82 0.90 -3.95
C PRO A 59 -10.54 2.33 -3.45
N CYS A 60 -10.17 2.48 -2.17
CA CYS A 60 -9.73 3.76 -1.64
C CYS A 60 -8.34 4.12 -2.17
N HIS A 61 -7.43 3.14 -2.22
CA HIS A 61 -6.12 3.25 -2.86
C HIS A 61 -6.28 2.86 -4.33
N ALA A 62 -6.42 3.85 -5.19
CA ALA A 62 -6.91 3.63 -6.54
C ALA A 62 -5.80 3.13 -7.48
N PHE A 63 -4.60 3.70 -7.39
CA PHE A 63 -3.44 3.25 -8.14
C PHE A 63 -2.13 3.65 -7.44
N PHE A 64 -1.04 3.01 -7.84
CA PHE A 64 0.32 3.39 -7.44
C PHE A 64 1.31 3.20 -8.58
N GLN A 65 2.39 3.97 -8.52
CA GLN A 65 3.47 3.97 -9.49
C GLN A 65 4.81 3.76 -8.79
N PHE A 66 5.66 2.91 -9.36
CA PHE A 66 7.05 2.78 -8.95
C PHE A 66 7.98 3.67 -9.78
N TYR A 67 9.12 4.00 -9.19
CA TYR A 67 10.20 4.74 -9.83
C TYR A 67 11.55 4.25 -9.34
N VAL A 68 12.51 4.03 -10.25
CA VAL A 68 13.87 3.63 -9.89
C VAL A 68 14.84 4.77 -10.19
N ALA A 69 15.69 5.11 -9.23
CA ALA A 69 16.83 6.00 -9.44
C ALA A 69 17.95 5.68 -8.45
N ASN A 70 19.20 5.72 -8.91
CA ASN A 70 20.39 5.54 -8.07
C ASN A 70 20.35 4.26 -7.20
N GLY A 71 19.87 3.14 -7.77
CA GLY A 71 19.73 1.87 -7.05
C GLY A 71 18.63 1.84 -6.00
N ARG A 72 17.74 2.85 -5.97
CA ARG A 72 16.62 2.94 -5.04
C ARG A 72 15.28 2.85 -5.76
N LEU A 73 14.36 2.09 -5.18
CA LEU A 73 12.96 1.99 -5.61
C LEU A 73 12.11 2.93 -4.77
N SER A 74 11.33 3.81 -5.41
CA SER A 74 10.33 4.66 -4.76
C SER A 74 8.92 4.24 -5.21
N LEU A 75 7.91 4.55 -4.40
CA LEU A 75 6.51 4.25 -4.70
C LEU A 75 5.65 5.49 -4.42
N GLN A 76 4.87 5.94 -5.40
CA GLN A 76 3.80 6.92 -5.20
C GLN A 76 2.44 6.24 -5.22
N MET A 77 1.58 6.50 -4.24
CA MET A 77 0.22 5.98 -4.18
C MET A 77 -0.79 7.11 -4.21
N TYR A 78 -1.83 6.97 -5.05
CA TYR A 78 -2.97 7.86 -5.08
C TYR A 78 -4.16 7.23 -4.34
N GLN A 79 -4.52 7.83 -3.21
CA GLN A 79 -5.67 7.46 -2.40
C GLN A 79 -6.81 8.44 -2.64
N ARG A 80 -7.87 8.00 -3.32
CA ARG A 80 -8.99 8.89 -3.68
C ARG A 80 -9.80 9.38 -2.48
N SER A 81 -9.81 8.62 -1.38
CA SER A 81 -10.62 8.87 -0.18
C SER A 81 -9.86 8.33 1.04
N ALA A 82 -9.60 9.21 2.01
CA ALA A 82 -8.68 8.98 3.10
C ALA A 82 -9.26 9.46 4.44
N ASP A 83 -9.71 8.50 5.23
CA ASP A 83 -9.92 8.68 6.67
C ASP A 83 -8.55 8.90 7.33
N ILE A 84 -8.28 10.15 7.72
CA ILE A 84 -7.01 10.56 8.30
C ILE A 84 -6.73 9.87 9.64
N PHE A 85 -7.76 9.60 10.45
CA PHE A 85 -7.56 9.11 11.82
C PHE A 85 -7.42 7.59 11.86
N LEU A 86 -8.36 6.85 11.25
CA LEU A 86 -8.32 5.39 11.28
C LEU A 86 -7.59 4.80 10.09
N GLY A 87 -7.82 5.30 8.87
CA GLY A 87 -7.37 4.63 7.65
C GLY A 87 -5.91 4.89 7.31
N VAL A 88 -5.53 6.17 7.22
CA VAL A 88 -4.22 6.61 6.73
C VAL A 88 -3.03 5.96 7.45
N PRO A 89 -3.02 5.79 8.79
CA PRO A 89 -1.90 5.11 9.46
C PRO A 89 -1.65 3.69 8.93
N PHE A 90 -2.70 2.90 8.69
CA PHE A 90 -2.57 1.57 8.09
C PHE A 90 -2.16 1.65 6.62
N ASN A 91 -2.63 2.65 5.89
CA ASN A 91 -2.31 2.80 4.47
C ASN A 91 -0.84 3.14 4.27
N ILE A 92 -0.28 4.04 5.09
CA ILE A 92 1.15 4.35 5.09
C ILE A 92 1.97 3.10 5.39
N ALA A 93 1.63 2.37 6.46
CA ALA A 93 2.35 1.15 6.84
C ALA A 93 2.31 0.07 5.75
N SER A 94 1.14 -0.14 5.13
CA SER A 94 0.94 -1.14 4.09
C SER A 94 1.77 -0.86 2.83
N TYR A 95 1.76 0.37 2.33
CA TYR A 95 2.52 0.73 1.12
C TYR A 95 4.02 0.92 1.38
N ALA A 96 4.41 1.34 2.58
CA ALA A 96 5.82 1.31 2.98
C ALA A 96 6.36 -0.12 3.03
N LEU A 97 5.58 -1.07 3.55
CA LEU A 97 5.97 -2.48 3.56
C LEU A 97 6.03 -3.06 2.14
N LEU A 98 5.02 -2.78 1.29
CA LEU A 98 5.04 -3.18 -0.12
C LEU A 98 6.27 -2.64 -0.86
N LEU A 99 6.64 -1.38 -0.62
CA LEU A 99 7.85 -0.77 -1.19
C LEU A 99 9.11 -1.54 -0.76
N GLN A 100 9.24 -1.88 0.52
CA GLN A 100 10.38 -2.64 1.02
C GLN A 100 10.43 -4.06 0.44
N MET A 101 9.29 -4.77 0.39
CA MET A 101 9.19 -6.10 -0.20
C MET A 101 9.54 -6.08 -1.69
N MET A 102 9.02 -5.11 -2.44
CA MET A 102 9.30 -4.95 -3.88
C MET A 102 10.77 -4.61 -4.12
N ALA A 103 11.34 -3.71 -3.33
CA ALA A 103 12.76 -3.38 -3.41
C ALA A 103 13.62 -4.62 -3.17
N GLN A 104 13.32 -5.41 -2.13
CA GLN A 104 14.04 -6.67 -1.86
C GLN A 104 13.91 -7.69 -3.00
N ALA A 105 12.69 -7.92 -3.50
CA ALA A 105 12.43 -8.88 -4.58
C ALA A 105 13.06 -8.49 -5.93
N THR A 106 13.43 -7.21 -6.08
CA THR A 106 14.06 -6.66 -7.29
C THR A 106 15.54 -6.31 -7.10
N GLY A 107 16.11 -6.57 -5.92
CA GLY A 107 17.53 -6.31 -5.63
C GLY A 107 17.86 -4.82 -5.45
N LEU A 108 16.88 -3.99 -5.11
CA LEU A 108 17.01 -2.56 -4.90
C LEU A 108 16.90 -2.19 -3.41
N ILE A 109 17.25 -0.95 -3.10
CA ILE A 109 17.06 -0.37 -1.77
C ILE A 109 15.75 0.43 -1.76
N ALA A 110 14.95 0.34 -0.69
CA ALA A 110 13.78 1.20 -0.54
C ALA A 110 14.19 2.68 -0.51
N GLY A 111 13.52 3.49 -1.33
CA GLY A 111 13.61 4.95 -1.41
C GLY A 111 12.39 5.57 -0.76
N ASP A 112 11.74 6.51 -1.46
CA ASP A 112 10.65 7.29 -0.91
C ASP A 112 9.29 6.63 -1.13
N PHE A 113 8.44 6.70 -0.12
CA PHE A 113 7.01 6.49 -0.26
C PHE A 113 6.30 7.86 -0.33
N VAL A 114 5.63 8.13 -1.46
CA VAL A 114 4.91 9.38 -1.71
C VAL A 114 3.41 9.12 -1.65
N HIS A 115 2.74 9.66 -0.63
CA HIS A 115 1.31 9.46 -0.43
C HIS A 115 0.52 10.67 -0.93
N THR A 116 -0.22 10.48 -2.03
CA THR A 116 -1.12 11.51 -2.59
C THR A 116 -2.55 11.22 -2.18
N LEU A 117 -3.24 12.21 -1.62
CA LEU A 117 -4.64 12.09 -1.18
C LEU A 117 -5.56 12.91 -2.10
N GLY A 118 -6.70 12.33 -2.45
CA GLY A 118 -7.84 13.03 -3.04
C GLY A 118 -8.67 13.71 -1.96
N ASP A 119 -9.81 13.11 -1.60
CA ASP A 119 -10.59 13.54 -0.45
C ASP A 119 -9.92 13.06 0.85
N ALA A 120 -9.29 13.99 1.57
CA ALA A 120 -8.69 13.77 2.87
C ALA A 120 -9.59 14.36 3.97
N HIS A 121 -10.12 13.51 4.85
CA HIS A 121 -11.14 13.91 5.82
C HIS A 121 -10.92 13.31 7.21
N ILE A 122 -11.49 13.99 8.19
CA ILE A 122 -11.61 13.52 9.57
C ILE A 122 -13.11 13.40 9.86
N TYR A 123 -13.55 12.22 10.29
CA TYR A 123 -14.94 12.05 10.71
C TYR A 123 -15.23 12.88 11.97
N SER A 124 -16.44 13.43 12.06
CA SER A 124 -16.84 14.30 13.16
C SER A 124 -16.77 13.61 14.53
N ASN A 125 -16.99 12.29 14.58
CA ASN A 125 -16.86 11.47 15.80
C ASN A 125 -15.41 11.12 16.16
N HIS A 126 -14.40 11.57 15.39
CA HIS A 126 -12.97 11.38 15.67
C HIS A 126 -12.25 12.66 16.11
N LEU A 127 -12.94 13.81 16.20
CA LEU A 127 -12.29 15.09 16.46
C LEU A 127 -11.56 15.14 17.81
N GLU A 128 -12.13 14.55 18.87
CA GLU A 128 -11.49 14.52 20.19
C GLU A 128 -10.27 13.60 20.22
N GLN A 129 -10.32 12.48 19.50
CA GLN A 129 -9.20 11.56 19.34
C GLN A 129 -8.04 12.21 18.60
N VAL A 130 -8.32 12.93 17.50
CA VAL A 130 -7.31 13.67 16.74
C VAL A 130 -6.71 14.78 17.59
N LYS A 131 -7.52 15.57 18.31
CA LYS A 131 -7.02 16.59 19.25
C LYS A 131 -6.08 16.00 20.30
N LEU A 132 -6.45 14.85 20.88
CA LEU A 132 -5.59 14.14 21.83
C LEU A 132 -4.29 13.64 21.18
N GLN A 133 -4.34 13.13 19.95
CA GLN A 133 -3.14 12.69 19.24
C GLN A 133 -2.18 13.85 18.97
N LEU A 134 -2.71 15.03 18.64
CA LEU A 134 -1.94 16.24 18.37
C LEU A 134 -1.23 16.83 19.61
N THR A 135 -1.58 16.41 20.83
CA THR A 135 -0.84 16.83 22.04
C THR A 135 0.40 15.99 22.32
N ARG A 136 0.63 14.92 21.55
CA ARG A 136 1.71 13.96 21.77
C ARG A 136 2.90 14.27 20.87
N GLU A 137 4.08 14.35 21.46
CA GLU A 137 5.33 14.44 20.70
C GLU A 137 5.61 13.12 19.96
N PRO A 138 5.95 13.16 18.64
CA PRO A 138 6.39 11.99 17.91
C PRO A 138 7.62 11.35 18.56
N ARG A 139 7.64 10.01 18.59
CA ARG A 139 8.79 9.22 19.04
C ARG A 139 9.61 8.75 17.83
N PRO A 140 10.85 8.23 18.03
CA PRO A 140 11.64 7.67 16.95
C PRO A 140 10.85 6.64 16.13
N LEU A 141 11.07 6.63 14.81
CA LEU A 141 10.44 5.65 13.93
C LEU A 141 10.96 4.24 14.24
N PRO A 142 10.08 3.21 14.18
CA PRO A 142 10.53 1.83 14.28
C PRO A 142 11.32 1.41 13.04
N ARG A 143 11.94 0.24 13.11
CA ARG A 143 12.63 -0.39 11.98
C ARG A 143 11.92 -1.67 11.59
N MET A 144 11.64 -1.83 10.29
CA MET A 144 11.21 -3.11 9.74
C MET A 144 12.43 -3.92 9.34
N GLU A 145 12.53 -5.13 9.87
CA GLU A 145 13.49 -6.15 9.48
C GLU A 145 12.76 -7.21 8.66
N ILE A 146 13.27 -7.47 7.45
CA ILE A 146 12.68 -8.42 6.51
C ILE A 146 13.65 -9.59 6.32
N ASN A 147 13.15 -10.83 6.31
CA ASN A 147 13.95 -12.02 6.06
C ASN A 147 14.70 -11.87 4.72
N PRO A 148 16.04 -11.83 4.73
CA PRO A 148 16.82 -11.59 3.51
C PRO A 148 16.79 -12.77 2.54
N ASP A 149 16.38 -13.97 2.97
CA ASP A 149 16.38 -15.17 2.11
C ASP A 149 15.21 -15.19 1.13
N VAL A 150 14.15 -14.43 1.39
CA VAL A 150 12.99 -14.34 0.49
C VAL A 150 13.30 -13.40 -0.68
N LYS A 151 13.33 -13.94 -1.90
CA LYS A 151 13.67 -13.19 -3.13
C LYS A 151 12.50 -12.94 -4.08
N ASN A 152 11.34 -13.51 -3.77
CA ASN A 152 10.13 -13.40 -4.57
C ASN A 152 9.05 -12.68 -3.78
N ILE A 153 8.41 -11.70 -4.41
CA ILE A 153 7.35 -10.89 -3.80
C ILE A 153 6.15 -11.73 -3.30
N PHE A 154 5.95 -12.93 -3.86
CA PHE A 154 4.83 -13.81 -3.51
C PHE A 154 5.16 -14.87 -2.45
N ASP A 155 6.43 -15.00 -2.07
CA ASP A 155 6.88 -16.06 -1.15
C ASP A 155 6.98 -15.56 0.30
N PHE A 156 6.78 -14.25 0.54
CA PHE A 156 6.77 -13.66 1.87
C PHE A 156 5.64 -14.21 2.74
N LYS A 157 5.95 -14.47 4.00
CA LYS A 157 5.03 -14.91 5.04
C LYS A 157 5.10 -13.97 6.24
N TYR A 158 4.14 -14.12 7.15
CA TYR A 158 4.05 -13.25 8.33
C TYR A 158 5.33 -13.27 9.17
N GLU A 159 5.92 -14.45 9.34
CA GLU A 159 7.16 -14.68 10.09
C GLU A 159 8.42 -14.05 9.47
N ASP A 160 8.35 -13.59 8.21
CA ASP A 160 9.47 -12.93 7.54
C ASP A 160 9.64 -11.46 7.94
N PHE A 161 8.74 -10.93 8.77
CA PHE A 161 8.70 -9.52 9.15
C PHE A 161 8.85 -9.35 10.66
N ASN A 162 9.79 -8.51 11.07
CA ASN A 162 10.00 -8.15 12.47
C ASN A 162 10.08 -6.63 12.62
N LEU A 163 9.16 -6.04 13.40
CA LEU A 163 9.14 -4.60 13.67
C LEU A 163 9.85 -4.32 14.99
N THR A 164 11.04 -3.75 14.93
CA THR A 164 11.87 -3.45 16.10
C THR A 164 11.83 -1.97 16.46
N GLY A 165 12.05 -1.65 17.74
CA GLY A 165 12.08 -0.27 18.22
C GLY A 165 10.73 0.46 18.19
N TYR A 166 9.61 -0.26 18.10
CA TYR A 166 8.28 0.34 18.13
C TYR A 166 7.88 0.68 19.58
N ASP A 167 7.98 1.95 19.94
CA ASP A 167 7.59 2.50 21.25
C ASP A 167 6.43 3.49 21.08
N PRO A 168 5.19 3.05 20.79
CA PRO A 168 4.07 3.95 20.55
C PRO A 168 3.52 4.56 21.84
N HIS A 169 2.88 5.72 21.71
CA HIS A 169 1.98 6.21 22.75
C HIS A 169 0.76 5.27 22.93
N PRO A 170 0.05 5.33 24.07
CA PRO A 170 -1.11 4.48 24.31
C PRO A 170 -2.19 4.58 23.22
N HIS A 171 -2.80 3.45 22.88
CA HIS A 171 -3.85 3.34 21.88
C HIS A 171 -4.99 4.35 22.12
N ILE A 172 -5.46 4.99 21.04
CA ILE A 172 -6.63 5.86 21.03
C ILE A 172 -7.74 5.14 20.26
N LYS A 173 -8.85 4.83 20.93
CA LYS A 173 -9.97 4.13 20.31
C LYS A 173 -10.80 5.08 19.43
N GLY A 174 -11.03 4.70 18.18
CA GLY A 174 -12.02 5.31 17.28
C GLY A 174 -13.05 4.28 16.80
N GLU A 175 -14.25 4.74 16.52
CA GLU A 175 -15.32 3.91 15.95
C GLU A 175 -15.39 4.11 14.43
N VAL A 176 -15.48 3.02 13.67
CA VAL A 176 -15.58 3.10 12.21
C VAL A 176 -16.88 3.81 11.84
N ALA A 177 -16.80 4.82 10.98
CA ALA A 177 -17.98 5.46 10.41
C ALA A 177 -18.62 4.51 9.39
N VAL A 178 -19.95 4.36 9.47
CA VAL A 178 -20.77 3.54 8.55
C VAL A 178 -21.52 4.46 7.61
#